data_AF-A0A1S3KWJ4-F1
#
_entry.id   AF-A0A1S3KWJ4-F1
#
_cell.length_a   1.000
_cell.length_b   1.000
_cell.length_c   1.000
_cell.angle_alpha   90.00
_cell.angle_beta   90.00
_cell.angle_gamma   90.00
#
_symmetry.space_group_name_H-M   'P 1'
#
loop_
_entity.id
_entity.type
_entity.pdbx_description
1 polymer ?
#
loop_
_entity_poly.entity_id
_entity_poly.type
_entity_poly.pdbx_seq_one_letter_code
_entity_poly.pdbx_strand_id
1 'polypeptide(L)'
;MIDTLYEWIWWDRFWLPVNLTWADLEDRDGRVYAKASDLYVTLPCAIAFLLVRYLFERLIATPLAASVGIREKARLRVADNPILELYYLSHSRNPGQAGLDGLSKKSGWCVRQVERWFRKRRNQDRPGVLKKFREASWRFVFYLLALIGGVVSLYDVSSDSSDPLLHKHKCLQDNNSARVERFQDVE
;
A
#
# COMPACT_ATOMS: atom_id res chain seq x y z
N MET A 1 -19.80 23.77 -5.83
CA MET A 1 -19.36 23.43 -4.44
C MET A 1 -18.06 22.63 -4.46
N ILE A 2 -17.85 21.73 -5.43
CA ILE A 2 -16.55 21.08 -5.65
C ILE A 2 -15.54 22.07 -6.24
N ASP A 3 -15.97 22.95 -7.15
CA ASP A 3 -15.08 23.96 -7.79
C ASP A 3 -14.49 24.94 -6.77
N THR A 4 -15.29 25.35 -5.79
CA THR A 4 -14.83 26.22 -4.68
C THR A 4 -13.80 25.55 -3.78
N LEU A 5 -13.88 24.21 -3.62
CA LEU A 5 -12.87 23.45 -2.87
C LEU A 5 -11.61 23.21 -3.71
N TYR A 6 -11.77 23.04 -5.03
CA TYR A 6 -10.68 22.90 -5.98
C TYR A 6 -9.81 24.17 -6.01
N GLU A 7 -10.42 25.34 -6.17
CA GLU A 7 -9.74 26.64 -6.14
C GLU A 7 -9.02 26.90 -4.80
N TRP A 8 -9.63 26.47 -3.70
CA TRP A 8 -9.06 26.64 -2.37
C TRP A 8 -7.87 25.69 -2.11
N ILE A 9 -7.96 24.43 -2.57
CA ILE A 9 -6.88 23.45 -2.46
C ILE A 9 -5.71 23.81 -3.37
N TRP A 10 -5.97 24.30 -4.58
CA TRP A 10 -4.94 24.63 -5.57
C TRP A 10 -4.47 26.08 -5.52
N TRP A 11 -4.71 26.76 -4.41
CA TRP A 11 -4.30 28.15 -4.29
C TRP A 11 -2.77 28.30 -4.34
N ASP A 12 -2.26 29.13 -5.26
CA ASP A 12 -0.84 29.24 -5.61
C ASP A 12 0.05 29.45 -4.38
N ARG A 13 -0.36 30.30 -3.44
CA ARG A 13 0.44 30.65 -2.24
C ARG A 13 0.67 29.51 -1.26
N PHE A 14 -0.16 28.46 -1.29
CA PHE A 14 -0.01 27.33 -0.37
C PHE A 14 1.07 26.35 -0.87
N TRP A 15 1.18 26.19 -2.19
CA TRP A 15 2.06 25.20 -2.82
C TRP A 15 3.32 25.81 -3.45
N LEU A 16 3.26 27.06 -3.92
CA LEU A 16 4.32 27.72 -4.68
C LEU A 16 4.93 28.91 -3.91
N PRO A 17 6.22 29.22 -4.12
CA PRO A 17 6.86 30.42 -3.58
C PRO A 17 6.24 31.71 -4.17
N VAL A 18 6.43 32.84 -3.48
CA VAL A 18 5.69 34.11 -3.68
C VAL A 18 5.69 34.69 -5.11
N ASN A 19 6.57 34.22 -6.00
CA ASN A 19 6.72 34.73 -7.36
C ASN A 19 6.38 33.69 -8.45
N LEU A 20 5.67 32.61 -8.12
CA LEU A 20 5.37 31.53 -9.07
C LEU A 20 3.89 31.18 -9.01
N THR A 21 3.25 31.08 -10.17
CA THR A 21 1.83 30.71 -10.32
C THR A 21 1.69 29.41 -11.11
N TRP A 22 0.59 28.68 -10.94
CA TRP A 22 0.32 27.47 -11.73
C TRP A 22 0.25 27.74 -13.24
N ALA A 23 -0.08 28.97 -13.64
CA ALA A 23 -0.07 29.41 -15.05
C ALA A 23 1.34 29.45 -15.67
N ASP A 24 2.39 29.65 -14.85
CA ASP A 24 3.78 29.63 -15.31
C ASP A 24 4.34 28.21 -15.46
N LEU A 25 3.69 27.20 -14.86
CA LEU A 25 4.03 25.78 -15.00
C LEU A 25 3.28 25.09 -16.15
N GLU A 26 2.56 25.83 -16.97
CA GLU A 26 1.89 25.29 -18.16
C GLU A 26 2.95 24.99 -19.25
N ASP A 27 2.80 23.86 -19.95
CA ASP A 27 3.82 23.34 -20.87
C ASP A 27 4.18 24.40 -21.95
N ARG A 28 5.34 25.02 -21.80
CA ARG A 28 5.98 25.86 -22.82
C ARG A 28 7.37 25.34 -23.14
N ASP A 29 7.75 25.49 -24.41
CA ASP A 29 9.08 25.16 -24.95
C ASP A 29 9.45 23.67 -24.89
N GLY A 30 8.52 22.76 -25.25
CA GLY A 30 8.82 21.33 -25.43
C GLY A 30 9.26 20.58 -24.18
N ARG A 31 9.14 21.19 -23.00
CA ARG A 31 9.41 20.57 -21.70
C ARG A 31 8.10 20.24 -21.01
N VAL A 32 7.87 18.94 -20.77
CA VAL A 32 6.69 18.45 -20.05
C VAL A 32 6.92 18.63 -18.56
N TYR A 33 6.19 19.55 -17.92
CA TYR A 33 6.25 19.73 -16.47
C TYR A 33 5.23 18.82 -15.77
N ALA A 34 5.60 18.29 -14.60
CA ALA A 34 4.70 17.47 -13.80
C ALA A 34 3.52 18.31 -13.31
N LYS A 35 2.32 18.01 -13.79
CA LYS A 35 1.13 18.81 -13.47
C LYS A 35 0.61 18.43 -12.10
N ALA A 36 0.17 19.45 -11.36
CA ALA A 36 -0.63 19.32 -10.15
C ALA A 36 -1.79 18.31 -10.30
N SER A 37 -2.40 18.26 -11.48
CA SER A 37 -3.47 17.32 -11.83
C SER A 37 -3.08 15.85 -11.70
N ASP A 38 -1.80 15.51 -11.85
CA ASP A 38 -1.33 14.12 -11.74
C ASP A 38 -1.39 13.61 -10.31
N LEU A 39 -1.44 14.52 -9.31
CA LEU A 39 -1.68 14.16 -7.93
C LEU A 39 -3.06 13.51 -7.75
N TYR A 40 -4.07 13.94 -8.52
CA TYR A 40 -5.38 13.30 -8.49
C TYR A 40 -5.37 11.91 -9.08
N VAL A 41 -4.41 11.56 -9.94
CA VAL A 41 -4.25 10.20 -10.48
C VAL A 41 -3.66 9.28 -9.40
N THR A 42 -2.82 9.81 -8.51
CA THR A 42 -2.26 9.00 -7.39
C THR A 42 -3.32 8.51 -6.42
N LEU A 43 -4.42 9.26 -6.25
CA LEU A 43 -5.49 8.97 -5.30
C LEU A 43 -6.35 7.74 -5.68
N PRO A 44 -6.92 7.61 -6.90
CA PRO A 44 -7.57 6.39 -7.36
C PRO A 44 -6.55 5.25 -7.51
N CYS A 45 -5.30 5.51 -7.87
CA CYS A 45 -4.25 4.48 -7.85
C CYS A 45 -4.02 3.92 -6.44
N ALA A 46 -3.98 4.77 -5.40
CA ALA A 46 -3.87 4.34 -4.01
C ALA A 46 -5.09 3.53 -3.58
N ILE A 47 -6.30 3.96 -3.94
CA ILE A 47 -7.54 3.22 -3.66
C ILE A 47 -7.53 1.85 -4.36
N ALA A 48 -7.12 1.80 -5.63
CA ALA A 48 -6.98 0.55 -6.37
C ALA A 48 -5.94 -0.38 -5.70
N PHE A 49 -4.80 0.16 -5.25
CA PHE A 49 -3.80 -0.58 -4.47
C PHE A 49 -4.38 -1.15 -3.17
N LEU A 50 -5.20 -0.37 -2.46
CA LEU A 50 -5.89 -0.79 -1.25
C LEU A 50 -6.96 -1.85 -1.54
N LEU A 51 -7.68 -1.74 -2.66
CA LEU A 51 -8.65 -2.74 -3.11
C LEU A 51 -7.97 -4.04 -3.50
N VAL A 52 -6.86 -3.99 -4.22
CA VAL A 52 -6.04 -5.17 -4.53
C VAL A 52 -5.57 -5.83 -3.23
N ARG A 53 -5.04 -5.05 -2.28
CA ARG A 53 -4.67 -5.54 -0.94
C ARG A 53 -5.85 -6.22 -0.24
N TYR A 54 -7.03 -5.59 -0.26
CA TYR A 54 -8.25 -6.12 0.35
C TYR A 54 -8.76 -7.39 -0.34
N LEU A 55 -8.76 -7.43 -1.67
CA LEU A 55 -9.12 -8.61 -2.45
C LEU A 55 -8.17 -9.75 -2.17
N PHE A 56 -6.86 -9.50 -2.07
CA PHE A 56 -5.90 -10.53 -1.68
C PHE A 56 -6.15 -11.05 -0.27
N GLU A 57 -6.49 -10.19 0.69
CA GLU A 57 -6.92 -10.65 2.01
C GLU A 57 -8.12 -11.57 1.90
N ARG A 58 -9.15 -11.17 1.16
CA ARG A 58 -10.38 -11.95 1.08
C ARG A 58 -10.17 -13.24 0.29
N LEU A 59 -9.46 -13.18 -0.83
CA LEU A 59 -9.20 -14.28 -1.75
C LEU A 59 -8.13 -15.25 -1.27
N ILE A 60 -7.20 -14.86 -0.40
CA ILE A 60 -6.21 -15.78 0.15
C ILE A 60 -6.58 -16.20 1.58
N ALA A 61 -7.09 -15.31 2.44
CA ALA A 61 -7.45 -15.69 3.80
C ALA A 61 -8.59 -16.69 3.87
N THR A 62 -9.62 -16.55 3.01
CA THR A 62 -10.76 -17.46 3.04
C THR A 62 -10.42 -18.87 2.53
N PRO A 63 -9.72 -19.08 1.40
CA PRO A 63 -9.34 -20.44 0.99
C PRO A 63 -8.17 -21.00 1.80
N LEU A 64 -7.27 -20.20 2.39
CA LEU A 64 -6.28 -20.74 3.34
C LEU A 64 -6.93 -21.21 4.64
N ALA A 65 -7.90 -20.47 5.18
CA ALA A 65 -8.67 -20.91 6.34
C ALA A 65 -9.42 -22.21 6.04
N ALA A 66 -9.88 -22.39 4.79
CA ALA A 66 -10.52 -23.62 4.33
C ALA A 66 -9.52 -24.75 4.06
N SER A 67 -8.40 -24.49 3.38
CA SER A 67 -7.46 -25.52 2.90
C SER A 67 -6.56 -26.07 3.99
N VAL A 68 -6.20 -25.26 4.99
CA VAL A 68 -5.36 -25.72 6.10
C VAL A 68 -6.20 -26.37 7.21
N GLY A 69 -7.54 -26.37 7.11
CA GLY A 69 -8.44 -26.87 8.17
C GLY A 69 -8.31 -26.11 9.49
N ILE A 70 -7.46 -25.07 9.51
CA ILE A 70 -7.35 -24.11 10.59
C ILE A 70 -8.54 -23.18 10.42
N ARG A 71 -9.68 -23.61 10.97
CA ARG A 71 -10.67 -22.65 11.48
C ARG A 71 -9.84 -21.59 12.19
N GLU A 72 -9.96 -20.33 11.80
CA GLU A 72 -9.69 -19.24 12.73
C GLU A 72 -10.50 -19.62 13.96
N LYS A 73 -9.87 -20.23 14.96
CA LYS A 73 -10.49 -20.40 16.26
C LYS A 73 -10.64 -18.96 16.68
N ALA A 74 -11.81 -18.38 16.43
CA ALA A 74 -12.25 -17.13 16.98
C ALA A 74 -11.78 -17.20 18.42
N ARG A 75 -10.69 -16.49 18.73
CA ARG A 75 -9.88 -16.83 19.89
C ARG A 75 -10.76 -16.56 21.07
N LEU A 76 -11.31 -17.63 21.65
CA LEU A 76 -12.44 -17.57 22.56
C LEU A 76 -12.24 -16.37 23.46
N ARG A 77 -13.15 -15.39 23.38
CA ARG A 77 -13.07 -14.19 24.20
C ARG A 77 -12.81 -14.66 25.63
N VAL A 78 -11.79 -14.09 26.29
CA VAL A 78 -11.55 -14.47 27.68
C VAL A 78 -12.78 -14.04 28.47
N ALA A 79 -13.12 -14.76 29.53
CA ALA A 79 -14.23 -14.35 30.38
C ALA A 79 -13.99 -12.91 30.87
N ASP A 80 -14.99 -12.06 30.71
CA ASP A 80 -14.86 -10.64 31.00
C ASP A 80 -14.74 -10.47 32.53
N ASN A 81 -13.55 -10.05 32.98
CA ASN A 81 -13.29 -9.73 34.38
C ASN A 81 -12.52 -8.41 34.44
N PRO A 82 -13.20 -7.31 34.82
CA PRO A 82 -12.60 -5.97 34.77
C PRO A 82 -11.41 -5.84 35.73
N ILE A 83 -11.38 -6.60 36.83
CA ILE A 83 -10.29 -6.56 37.81
C ILE A 83 -9.01 -7.16 37.22
N LEU A 84 -9.13 -8.30 36.54
CA LEU A 84 -7.98 -8.96 35.90
C LEU A 84 -7.49 -8.15 34.70
N GLU A 85 -8.40 -7.54 33.94
CA GLU A 85 -8.07 -6.72 32.78
C GLU A 85 -7.40 -5.39 33.17
N LEU A 86 -7.91 -4.70 34.19
CA LEU A 86 -7.27 -3.51 34.75
C LEU A 86 -5.85 -3.84 35.24
N TYR A 87 -5.66 -4.96 35.95
CA TYR A 87 -4.33 -5.37 36.39
C TYR A 87 -3.39 -5.70 35.21
N TYR A 88 -3.92 -6.37 34.17
CA TYR A 88 -3.16 -6.72 32.97
C TYR A 88 -2.67 -5.48 32.20
N LEU A 89 -3.49 -4.43 32.12
CA LEU A 89 -3.18 -3.19 31.41
C LEU A 89 -2.30 -2.24 32.23
N SER A 90 -2.52 -2.14 33.54
CA SER A 90 -1.84 -1.16 34.41
C SER A 90 -0.57 -1.66 35.07
N HIS A 91 -0.45 -2.97 35.36
CA HIS A 91 0.58 -3.48 36.27
C HIS A 91 1.52 -4.47 35.60
N SER A 92 1.04 -5.69 35.30
CA SER A 92 1.89 -6.69 34.66
C SER A 92 1.10 -7.75 33.87
N ARG A 93 1.72 -8.20 32.77
CA ARG A 93 1.16 -9.28 31.92
C ARG A 93 1.42 -10.69 32.48
N ASN A 94 2.38 -10.82 33.39
CA ASN A 94 2.80 -12.06 34.04
C ASN A 94 2.87 -11.87 35.57
N PRO A 95 1.73 -11.93 36.29
CA PRO A 95 1.74 -11.86 37.75
C PRO A 95 2.52 -13.04 38.37
N GLY A 96 3.33 -12.76 39.39
CA GLY A 96 3.92 -13.79 40.26
C GLY A 96 2.89 -14.41 41.22
N GLN A 97 3.30 -15.44 41.98
CA GLN A 97 2.38 -16.19 42.87
C GLN A 97 1.62 -15.30 43.86
N ALA A 98 2.31 -14.39 44.56
CA ALA A 98 1.67 -13.44 45.48
C ALA A 98 0.64 -12.51 44.79
N GLY A 99 0.90 -12.16 43.52
CA GLY A 99 -0.03 -11.37 42.71
C GLY A 99 -1.27 -12.17 42.32
N LEU A 100 -1.10 -13.45 41.98
CA LEU A 100 -2.21 -14.36 41.67
C LEU A 100 -3.11 -14.58 42.88
N ASP A 101 -2.56 -14.75 44.07
CA ASP A 101 -3.34 -14.90 45.32
C ASP A 101 -4.12 -13.62 45.64
N GLY A 102 -3.50 -12.45 45.45
CA GLY A 102 -4.19 -11.16 45.61
C GLY A 102 -5.32 -10.97 44.59
N LEU A 103 -5.10 -11.35 43.32
CA LEU A 103 -6.10 -11.29 42.27
C LEU A 103 -7.23 -12.28 42.50
N SER A 104 -6.92 -13.49 42.96
CA SER A 104 -7.89 -14.52 43.34
C SER A 104 -8.86 -14.01 44.41
N LYS A 105 -8.34 -13.38 45.47
CA LYS A 105 -9.16 -12.77 46.53
C LYS A 105 -10.03 -11.63 46.02
N LYS A 106 -9.47 -10.75 45.17
CA LYS A 106 -10.20 -9.59 44.62
C LYS A 106 -11.27 -9.98 43.62
N SER A 107 -11.03 -11.01 42.80
CA SER A 107 -11.91 -11.41 41.71
C SER A 107 -12.88 -12.54 42.08
N GLY A 108 -12.73 -13.13 43.27
CA GLY A 108 -13.51 -14.29 43.71
C GLY A 108 -13.25 -15.58 42.92
N TRP A 109 -12.16 -15.63 42.14
CA TRP A 109 -11.81 -16.81 41.32
C TRP A 109 -10.71 -17.60 41.98
N CYS A 110 -10.62 -18.90 41.67
CA CYS A 110 -9.48 -19.68 42.17
C CYS A 110 -8.19 -19.30 41.42
N VAL A 111 -7.05 -19.46 42.10
CA VAL A 111 -5.71 -19.14 41.55
C VAL A 111 -5.50 -19.79 40.17
N ARG A 112 -5.93 -21.05 39.98
CA ARG A 112 -5.84 -21.74 38.68
C ARG A 112 -6.71 -21.12 37.59
N GLN A 113 -7.89 -20.58 37.92
CA GLN A 113 -8.74 -19.86 36.95
C GLN A 113 -8.08 -18.55 36.52
N VAL A 114 -7.52 -17.80 37.47
CA VAL A 114 -6.78 -16.56 37.21
C VAL A 114 -5.57 -16.87 36.31
N GLU A 115 -4.77 -17.88 36.63
CA GLU A 115 -3.60 -18.28 35.83
C GLU A 115 -3.99 -18.70 34.40
N ARG A 116 -5.06 -19.49 34.24
CA ARG A 116 -5.61 -19.85 32.92
C ARG A 116 -6.07 -18.62 32.14
N TRP A 117 -6.70 -17.65 32.82
CA TRP A 117 -7.14 -16.40 32.22
C TRP A 117 -5.95 -15.62 31.66
N PHE A 118 -4.88 -15.41 32.44
CA PHE A 118 -3.66 -14.70 31.98
C PHE A 118 -2.98 -15.43 30.82
N ARG A 119 -2.96 -16.76 30.84
CA ARG A 119 -2.43 -17.57 29.72
C ARG A 119 -3.25 -17.37 28.45
N LYS A 120 -4.58 -17.43 28.56
CA LYS A 120 -5.51 -17.26 27.44
C LYS A 120 -5.48 -15.83 26.90
N ARG A 121 -5.43 -14.82 27.78
CA ARG A 121 -5.35 -13.39 27.41
C ARG A 121 -4.06 -13.04 26.67
N ARG A 122 -2.91 -13.57 27.10
CA ARG A 122 -1.64 -13.43 26.35
C ARG A 122 -1.69 -14.12 24.99
N ASN A 123 -2.36 -15.25 24.89
CA ASN A 123 -2.53 -15.95 23.62
C ASN A 123 -3.46 -15.19 22.65
N GLN A 124 -4.37 -14.35 23.16
CA GLN A 124 -5.16 -13.44 22.33
C GLN A 124 -4.33 -12.29 21.75
N ASP A 125 -3.38 -11.75 22.52
CA ASP A 125 -2.51 -10.65 22.06
C ASP A 125 -1.52 -11.07 20.96
N ARG A 126 -1.28 -12.39 20.79
CA ARG A 126 -0.44 -12.88 19.70
C ARG A 126 -1.06 -12.48 18.36
N PRO A 127 -0.36 -11.74 17.48
CA PRO A 127 -0.90 -11.45 16.14
C PRO A 127 -1.15 -12.76 15.41
N GLY A 128 -2.33 -12.89 14.78
CA GLY A 128 -2.71 -14.11 14.07
C GLY A 128 -1.73 -14.42 12.93
N VAL A 129 -1.52 -15.71 12.64
CA VAL A 129 -0.66 -16.17 11.54
C VAL A 129 -1.09 -15.52 10.21
N LEU A 130 -2.41 -15.36 10.03
CA LEU A 130 -3.02 -14.70 8.89
C LEU A 130 -2.53 -13.26 8.67
N LYS A 131 -2.35 -12.49 9.76
CA LYS A 131 -1.84 -11.12 9.70
C LYS A 131 -0.38 -11.09 9.22
N LYS A 132 0.44 -12.05 9.67
CA LYS A 132 1.84 -12.19 9.23
C LYS A 132 1.95 -12.68 7.80
N PHE A 133 1.11 -13.63 7.40
CA PHE A 133 1.05 -14.15 6.04
C PHE A 133 0.64 -13.06 5.05
N ARG A 134 -0.42 -12.28 5.35
CA ARG A 134 -0.85 -11.13 4.56
C ARG A 134 0.29 -10.14 4.31
N GLU A 135 1.06 -9.87 5.35
CA GLU A 135 2.18 -8.95 5.29
C GLU A 135 3.35 -9.51 4.47
N ALA A 136 3.57 -10.83 4.48
CA ALA A 136 4.55 -11.51 3.64
C ALA A 136 4.11 -11.63 2.18
N SER A 137 2.83 -11.94 1.92
CA SER A 137 2.28 -12.07 0.56
C SER A 137 2.29 -10.74 -0.18
N TRP A 138 2.06 -9.62 0.53
CA TRP A 138 2.19 -8.29 -0.05
C TRP A 138 3.60 -8.00 -0.55
N ARG A 139 4.62 -8.33 0.28
CA ARG A 139 6.02 -8.22 -0.14
C ARG A 139 6.31 -9.08 -1.35
N PHE A 140 5.83 -10.33 -1.36
CA PHE A 140 6.02 -11.23 -2.49
C PHE A 140 5.44 -10.66 -3.79
N VAL A 141 4.20 -10.17 -3.78
CA VAL A 141 3.57 -9.58 -4.98
C VAL A 141 4.33 -8.33 -5.44
N PHE A 142 4.74 -7.47 -4.52
CA PHE A 142 5.53 -6.28 -4.86
C PHE A 142 6.83 -6.65 -5.58
N TYR A 143 7.58 -7.62 -5.05
CA TYR A 143 8.82 -8.06 -5.68
C TYR A 143 8.58 -8.80 -6.99
N LEU A 144 7.49 -9.56 -7.11
CA LEU A 144 7.12 -10.22 -8.36
C LEU A 144 6.82 -9.20 -9.46
N LEU A 145 6.06 -8.14 -9.14
CA LEU A 145 5.77 -7.08 -10.10
C LEU A 145 7.02 -6.28 -10.49
N ALA A 146 7.90 -5.98 -9.53
CA ALA A 146 9.18 -5.34 -9.82
C ALA A 146 10.07 -6.22 -10.73
N LEU A 147 10.07 -7.53 -10.50
CA LEU A 147 10.77 -8.49 -11.35
C LEU A 147 10.21 -8.52 -12.77
N ILE A 148 8.87 -8.63 -12.91
CA ILE A 148 8.21 -8.63 -14.23
C ILE A 148 8.49 -7.31 -14.96
N GLY A 149 8.35 -6.18 -14.27
CA GLY A 149 8.67 -4.87 -14.84
C GLY A 149 10.12 -4.77 -15.34
N GLY A 150 11.07 -5.27 -14.55
CA GLY A 150 12.48 -5.34 -14.96
C GLY A 150 12.70 -6.23 -16.18
N VAL A 151 12.04 -7.39 -16.23
CA VAL A 151 12.10 -8.30 -17.38
C VAL A 151 11.49 -7.67 -18.63
N VAL A 152 10.33 -7.02 -18.51
CA VAL A 152 9.67 -6.32 -19.63
C VAL A 152 10.56 -5.18 -20.15
N SER A 153 11.16 -4.37 -19.28
CA SER A 153 12.09 -3.31 -19.70
C SER A 153 13.30 -3.87 -20.45
N LEU A 154 13.80 -5.04 -20.06
CA LEU A 154 14.90 -5.70 -20.76
C LEU A 154 14.47 -6.25 -22.13
N TYR A 155 13.25 -6.76 -22.25
CA TYR A 155 12.68 -7.22 -23.53
C TYR A 155 12.41 -6.06 -24.49
N ASP A 156 11.93 -4.92 -24.00
CA ASP A 156 11.69 -3.74 -24.82
C ASP A 156 12.99 -3.20 -25.43
N VAL A 157 14.05 -3.11 -24.61
CA VAL A 157 15.42 -2.79 -25.07
C VAL A 157 15.96 -3.82 -26.08
N SER A 158 15.69 -5.11 -25.85
CA SER A 158 16.13 -6.17 -26.77
C SER A 158 15.36 -6.16 -28.10
N SER A 159 14.10 -5.75 -28.07
CA SER A 159 13.25 -5.60 -29.27
C SER A 159 13.70 -4.41 -30.10
N ASP A 160 14.00 -3.28 -29.45
CA ASP A 160 14.51 -2.07 -30.12
C ASP A 160 15.92 -2.27 -30.71
N SER A 161 16.78 -3.05 -30.06
CA SER A 161 18.10 -3.42 -30.59
C SER A 161 18.04 -4.35 -31.82
N SER A 162 16.89 -4.97 -32.12
CA SER A 162 16.75 -5.93 -33.23
C SER A 162 16.32 -5.28 -34.55
N ASP A 163 15.92 -4.00 -34.53
CA ASP A 163 15.41 -3.27 -35.71
C ASP A 163 16.29 -2.06 -36.15
N PRO A 164 17.61 -2.23 -36.41
CA PRO A 164 18.42 -1.15 -36.98
C PRO A 164 17.97 -0.76 -38.41
N LEU A 165 17.15 -1.58 -39.08
CA LEU A 165 16.58 -1.27 -40.40
C LEU A 165 15.33 -0.39 -40.32
N LEU A 166 14.52 -0.50 -39.26
CA LEU A 166 13.31 0.31 -39.10
C LEU A 166 13.67 1.77 -38.73
N HIS A 167 14.71 1.96 -37.91
CA HIS A 167 15.22 3.28 -37.57
C HIS A 167 15.86 3.99 -38.78
N LYS A 168 16.58 3.25 -39.65
CA LYS A 168 17.11 3.81 -40.91
C LYS A 168 16.00 4.23 -41.87
N HIS A 169 14.92 3.45 -41.96
CA HIS A 169 13.78 3.79 -42.81
C HIS A 169 13.06 5.05 -42.33
N LYS A 170 12.86 5.23 -41.01
CA LYS A 170 12.31 6.48 -40.46
C LYS A 170 13.20 7.69 -40.73
N CYS A 171 14.52 7.60 -40.49
CA CYS A 171 15.43 8.70 -40.80
C CYS A 171 15.49 9.06 -42.29
N LEU A 172 15.42 8.08 -43.19
CA LEU A 172 15.40 8.32 -44.64
C LEU A 172 14.09 8.99 -45.10
N GLN A 173 12.97 8.60 -44.49
CA GLN A 173 11.66 9.14 -44.83
C GLN A 173 11.51 10.58 -44.33
N ASP A 174 11.99 10.89 -43.12
CA ASP A 174 11.98 12.24 -42.56
C ASP A 174 12.91 13.19 -43.33
N ASN A 175 14.09 12.72 -43.76
CA ASN A 175 15.03 13.54 -44.53
C ASN A 175 14.53 13.83 -45.95
N ASN A 176 13.75 12.91 -46.54
CA ASN A 176 13.09 13.15 -47.82
C ASN A 176 11.90 14.10 -47.69
N SER A 177 11.06 13.98 -46.65
CA SER A 177 9.98 14.94 -46.40
C SER A 177 10.49 16.36 -46.15
N ALA A 178 11.51 16.52 -45.31
CA ALA A 178 12.12 17.83 -45.03
C ALA A 178 12.84 18.44 -46.26
N ARG A 179 13.20 17.62 -47.25
CA ARG A 179 13.76 18.08 -48.52
C ARG A 179 12.67 18.51 -49.52
N VAL A 180 11.49 17.88 -49.49
CA VAL A 180 10.36 18.26 -50.34
C VAL A 180 9.75 19.59 -49.89
N GLU A 181 9.57 19.79 -48.58
CA GLU A 181 9.07 21.08 -48.05
C GLU A 181 10.00 22.24 -48.39
N ARG A 182 11.32 22.04 -48.29
CA ARG A 182 12.31 23.08 -48.62
C ARG A 182 12.37 23.47 -50.10
N PHE A 183 11.80 22.65 -51.00
CA PHE A 183 11.68 22.98 -52.42
C PHE A 183 10.40 23.74 -52.74
N GLN A 184 9.39 23.67 -51.87
CA GLN A 184 8.09 24.30 -52.06
C GLN A 184 8.06 25.75 -51.53
N ASP A 185 9.02 26.11 -50.67
CA ASP A 185 9.21 27.48 -50.14
C ASP A 185 10.08 28.39 -51.04
N VAL A 186 10.47 27.92 -52.24
CA VAL A 186 11.39 28.63 -53.17
C VAL A 186 10.69 29.08 -54.47
N GLU A 187 9.40 28.77 -54.66
CA GLU A 187 8.52 29.36 -55.70
C GLU A 187 7.60 30.44 -55.11
#